data_AF-A0A183PSQ0-F1
#
_entry.id   AF-A0A183PSQ0-F1
#
_cell.length_a   1.000
_cell.length_b   1.000
_cell.length_c   1.000
_cell.angle_alpha   90.00
_cell.angle_beta   90.00
_cell.angle_gamma   90.00
#
_symmetry.space_group_name_H-M   'P 1'
#
loop_
_entity.id
_entity.type
_entity.pdbx_description
1 polymer ?
#
loop_
_entity_poly.entity_id
_entity_poly.type
_entity_poly.pdbx_seq_one_letter_code
_entity_poly.pdbx_strand_id
1 'polypeptide(L)'
;IVGPPVVGTISTYGRVVTFKQTGGNILKCTFDELCNVPLGAADYMNLTKRFHTIILYDVPQMGMHNLPSLKRFTHFIDVLYDTHTRLIIGANCSLENLLLLSNNDTSSIELQFNHRQLMDDLKMNMVGFMIE
;
A
#
# COMPACT_ATOMS: atom_id res chain seq x y z
N ILE A 1 7.77 -15.31 14.12
CA ILE A 1 6.41 -15.50 14.68
C ILE A 1 6.29 -16.98 15.01
N VAL A 2 6.46 -17.35 16.28
CA VAL A 2 6.43 -18.77 16.72
C VAL A 2 5.14 -18.94 17.52
N GLY A 3 4.16 -19.64 16.95
CA GLY A 3 2.83 -19.83 17.54
C GLY A 3 1.75 -20.05 16.46
N PRO A 4 0.56 -20.54 16.84
CA PRO A 4 -0.56 -20.70 15.91
C PRO A 4 -0.94 -19.33 15.30
N PRO A 5 -1.40 -19.30 14.03
CA PRO A 5 -1.79 -18.05 13.39
C PRO A 5 -2.94 -17.41 14.16
N VAL A 6 -2.70 -16.21 14.71
CA VAL A 6 -3.73 -15.43 15.38
C VAL A 6 -4.30 -14.43 14.39
N VAL A 7 -5.61 -14.47 14.21
CA VAL A 7 -6.33 -13.50 13.38
C VAL A 7 -6.35 -12.16 14.11
N GLY A 8 -5.90 -11.11 13.44
CA GLY A 8 -5.95 -9.75 13.96
C GLY A 8 -6.86 -8.88 13.09
N THR A 9 -7.59 -7.97 13.72
CA THR A 9 -8.46 -7.03 13.01
C THR A 9 -8.11 -5.59 13.34
N ILE A 10 -8.23 -4.70 12.35
CA ILE A 10 -8.27 -3.26 12.55
C ILE A 10 -9.67 -2.77 12.15
N SER A 11 -10.15 -1.73 12.82
CA SER A 11 -11.43 -1.10 12.49
C SER A 11 -11.24 0.40 12.27
N THR A 12 -11.65 0.90 11.10
CA THR A 12 -11.54 2.32 10.74
C THR A 12 -12.84 2.76 10.09
N TYR A 13 -13.48 3.81 10.61
CA TYR A 13 -14.73 4.38 10.06
C TYR A 13 -15.80 3.33 9.69
N GLY A 14 -16.00 2.32 10.54
CA GLY A 14 -16.99 1.25 10.31
C GLY A 14 -16.56 0.13 9.36
N ARG A 15 -15.36 0.20 8.77
CA ARG A 15 -14.75 -0.90 8.01
C ARG A 15 -13.88 -1.75 8.93
N VAL A 16 -13.99 -3.07 8.80
CA VAL A 16 -13.14 -4.03 9.53
C VAL A 16 -12.24 -4.74 8.54
N VAL A 17 -10.94 -4.62 8.72
CA VAL A 17 -9.94 -5.31 7.90
C VAL A 17 -9.33 -6.42 8.76
N THR A 18 -9.32 -7.63 8.20
CA THR A 18 -8.90 -8.83 8.91
C THR A 18 -7.61 -9.37 8.31
N PHE A 19 -6.63 -9.64 9.16
CA PHE A 19 -5.34 -10.21 8.80
C PHE A 19 -5.19 -11.61 9.35
N LYS A 20 -4.73 -12.53 8.51
CA LYS A 20 -4.66 -13.96 8.83
C LYS A 20 -3.58 -14.30 9.86
N GLN A 21 -2.50 -13.52 9.92
CA GLN A 21 -1.34 -13.85 10.75
C GLN A 21 -0.81 -12.63 11.50
N THR A 22 -1.14 -12.57 12.79
CA THR A 22 -0.65 -11.57 13.73
C THR A 22 -0.03 -12.23 14.95
N GLY A 23 0.82 -11.51 15.69
CA GLY A 23 1.34 -11.98 16.97
C GLY A 23 2.24 -10.98 17.65
N GLY A 24 2.06 -10.73 18.95
CA GLY A 24 2.96 -9.91 19.77
C GLY A 24 3.30 -8.53 19.17
N ASN A 25 2.30 -7.82 18.64
CA ASN A 25 2.44 -6.52 17.93
C ASN A 25 3.17 -6.60 16.59
N ILE A 26 3.27 -7.79 16.00
CA ILE A 26 3.77 -8.02 14.65
C ILE A 26 2.60 -8.40 13.75
N LEU A 27 2.50 -7.73 12.60
CA LEU A 27 1.64 -8.13 11.51
C LEU A 27 2.46 -8.85 10.44
N LYS A 28 1.96 -9.98 9.95
CA LYS A 28 2.46 -10.63 8.75
C LYS A 28 1.34 -10.73 7.72
N CYS A 29 1.56 -10.15 6.55
CA CYS A 29 0.58 -10.07 5.49
C CYS A 29 1.24 -10.09 4.10
N THR A 30 0.45 -10.34 3.08
CA THR A 30 0.88 -10.27 1.68
C THR A 30 0.67 -8.88 1.11
N PHE A 31 1.35 -8.56 0.00
CA PHE A 31 1.13 -7.31 -0.73
C PHE A 31 -0.34 -7.15 -1.17
N ASP A 32 -0.97 -8.24 -1.60
CA ASP A 32 -2.37 -8.21 -2.04
C ASP A 32 -3.33 -7.77 -0.92
N GLU A 33 -3.14 -8.31 0.30
CA GLU A 33 -3.96 -8.02 1.47
C GLU A 33 -3.88 -6.56 1.96
N LEU A 34 -2.80 -5.83 1.63
CA LEU A 34 -2.62 -4.42 2.00
C LEU A 34 -2.85 -3.47 0.82
N CYS A 35 -2.20 -3.72 -0.32
CA CYS A 35 -2.09 -2.77 -1.42
C CYS A 35 -3.09 -3.02 -2.55
N ASN A 36 -3.65 -4.23 -2.68
CA ASN A 36 -4.72 -4.51 -3.66
C ASN A 36 -6.13 -4.36 -3.07
N VAL A 37 -6.24 -4.11 -1.78
CA VAL A 37 -7.49 -3.76 -1.09
C VAL A 37 -7.62 -2.22 -1.02
N PRO A 38 -8.83 -1.63 -1.08
CA PRO A 38 -9.04 -0.18 -0.97
C PRO A 38 -8.86 0.35 0.46
N LEU A 39 -7.65 0.22 1.00
CA LEU A 39 -7.23 0.81 2.27
C LEU A 39 -6.83 2.27 2.07
N GLY A 40 -7.23 3.13 3.02
CA GLY A 40 -6.87 4.55 3.05
C GLY A 40 -5.85 4.90 4.12
N ALA A 41 -5.48 6.18 4.20
CA ALA A 41 -4.53 6.72 5.17
C ALA A 41 -4.86 6.34 6.63
N ALA A 42 -6.13 6.45 7.00
CA ALA A 42 -6.59 6.15 8.35
C ALA A 42 -6.44 4.66 8.71
N ASP A 43 -6.54 3.76 7.72
CA ASP A 43 -6.32 2.32 7.92
C ASP A 43 -4.86 2.03 8.21
N TYR A 44 -3.94 2.62 7.44
CA TYR A 44 -2.51 2.50 7.68
C TYR A 44 -2.10 3.12 9.02
N MET A 45 -2.70 4.24 9.41
CA MET A 45 -2.46 4.83 10.72
C MET A 45 -2.96 3.94 11.87
N ASN A 46 -4.08 3.23 11.68
CA ASN A 46 -4.57 2.26 12.66
C ASN A 46 -3.71 1.00 12.71
N LEU A 47 -3.15 0.58 11.58
CA LEU A 47 -2.15 -0.49 11.50
C LEU A 47 -0.94 -0.19 12.37
N THR A 48 -0.35 0.99 12.24
CA THR A 48 0.87 1.39 12.97
C THR A 48 0.62 1.56 14.46
N LYS A 49 -0.59 2.00 14.86
CA LYS A 49 -1.01 2.02 16.27
C LYS A 49 -1.12 0.63 16.89
N ARG A 50 -1.52 -0.38 16.10
CA ARG A 50 -1.75 -1.75 16.57
C ARG A 50 -0.49 -2.61 16.49
N PHE A 51 0.34 -2.40 15.47
CA PHE A 51 1.51 -3.21 15.18
C PHE A 51 2.76 -2.34 15.04
N HIS A 52 3.77 -2.64 15.87
CA HIS A 52 5.06 -1.94 15.82
C HIS A 52 5.95 -2.47 14.68
N THR A 53 5.67 -3.67 14.18
CA THR A 53 6.44 -4.29 13.11
C THR A 53 5.52 -4.95 12.10
N ILE A 54 5.72 -4.65 10.83
CA ILE A 54 4.96 -5.22 9.72
C ILE A 54 5.92 -5.99 8.84
N ILE A 55 5.54 -7.23 8.51
CA ILE A 55 6.26 -8.11 7.61
C ILE A 55 5.40 -8.32 6.38
N LEU A 56 5.85 -7.77 5.25
CA LEU A 56 5.18 -7.78 3.96
C LEU A 56 5.83 -8.80 3.03
N TYR A 57 5.05 -9.74 2.52
CA TYR A 57 5.51 -10.78 1.59
C TYR A 57 4.86 -10.63 0.22
N ASP A 58 5.46 -11.30 -0.77
CA ASP A 58 4.98 -11.36 -2.15
C ASP A 58 4.82 -9.98 -2.78
N VAL A 59 5.77 -9.06 -2.51
CA VAL A 59 5.77 -7.75 -3.16
C VAL A 59 6.19 -7.93 -4.62
N PRO A 60 5.28 -7.72 -5.59
CA PRO A 60 5.60 -7.86 -6.99
C PRO A 60 6.47 -6.69 -7.45
N GLN A 61 7.07 -6.83 -8.63
CA GLN A 61 7.58 -5.68 -9.35
C GLN A 61 6.43 -4.70 -9.64
N MET A 62 6.61 -3.43 -9.31
CA MET A 62 5.59 -2.39 -9.47
C MET A 62 5.97 -1.41 -10.58
N GLY A 63 4.97 -0.77 -11.18
CA GLY A 63 5.14 0.23 -12.24
C GLY A 63 3.80 0.77 -12.74
N MET A 64 3.79 1.31 -13.96
CA MET A 64 2.57 1.89 -14.55
C MET A 64 1.39 0.92 -14.65
N HIS A 65 1.69 -0.36 -14.87
CA HIS A 65 0.68 -1.41 -15.01
C HIS A 65 -0.11 -1.67 -13.71
N ASN A 66 0.41 -1.30 -12.54
CA ASN A 66 -0.25 -1.47 -11.23
C ASN A 66 -0.22 -0.18 -10.39
N LEU A 67 -0.39 0.96 -11.05
CA LEU A 67 -0.32 2.29 -10.47
C LEU A 67 -1.21 2.52 -9.22
N PRO A 68 -2.45 1.99 -9.12
CA PRO A 68 -3.23 2.09 -7.89
C PRO A 68 -2.57 1.42 -6.67
N SER A 69 -1.96 0.25 -6.87
CA SER A 69 -1.30 -0.51 -5.80
C SER A 69 0.05 0.12 -5.44
N LEU A 70 0.80 0.60 -6.44
CA LEU A 70 2.00 1.40 -6.23
C LEU A 70 1.71 2.65 -5.39
N LYS A 71 0.62 3.37 -5.70
CA LYS A 71 0.14 4.53 -4.92
C LYS A 71 -0.10 4.21 -3.46
N ARG A 72 -0.83 3.13 -3.22
CA ARG A 72 -1.13 2.65 -1.85
C ARG A 72 0.14 2.22 -1.13
N PHE A 73 1.07 1.59 -1.83
CA PHE A 73 2.34 1.17 -1.29
C PHE A 73 3.24 2.36 -0.89
N THR A 74 3.37 3.37 -1.75
CA THR A 74 4.09 4.61 -1.41
C THR A 74 3.47 5.27 -0.18
N HIS A 75 2.15 5.44 -0.17
CA HIS A 75 1.47 6.05 0.97
C HIS A 75 1.60 5.22 2.26
N PHE A 76 1.58 3.90 2.15
CA PHE A 76 1.85 3.00 3.26
C PHE A 76 3.26 3.20 3.82
N ILE A 77 4.29 3.30 2.97
CA ILE A 77 5.66 3.61 3.39
C ILE A 77 5.71 4.96 4.11
N ASP A 78 5.05 6.00 3.58
CA ASP A 78 5.02 7.32 4.19
C ASP A 78 4.48 7.27 5.63
N VAL A 79 3.35 6.58 5.83
CA VAL A 79 2.74 6.41 7.16
C VAL A 79 3.64 5.63 8.11
N LEU A 80 4.35 4.61 7.63
CA LEU A 80 5.30 3.85 8.44
C LEU A 80 6.51 4.69 8.86
N TYR A 81 6.98 5.53 7.95
CA TYR A 81 8.09 6.45 8.20
C TYR A 81 7.72 7.44 9.30
N ASP A 82 6.56 8.09 9.18
CA ASP A 82 6.06 9.08 10.16
C ASP A 82 5.84 8.48 11.55
N THR A 83 5.44 7.21 11.62
CA THR A 83 5.14 6.52 12.87
C THR A 83 6.31 5.70 13.42
N HIS A 84 7.45 5.71 12.74
CA HIS A 84 8.63 4.89 13.07
C HIS A 84 8.31 3.39 13.22
N THR A 85 7.35 2.89 12.45
CA THR A 85 6.96 1.48 12.44
C THR A 85 7.96 0.69 11.59
N ARG A 86 8.44 -0.45 12.10
CA ARG A 86 9.43 -1.27 11.39
C ARG A 86 8.78 -2.05 10.26
N LEU A 87 9.38 -1.99 9.07
CA LEU A 87 8.93 -2.74 7.90
C LEU A 87 10.00 -3.75 7.46
N ILE A 88 9.59 -5.00 7.24
CA ILE A 88 10.40 -6.05 6.64
C ILE A 88 9.70 -6.46 5.35
N ILE A 89 10.41 -6.48 4.22
CA ILE A 89 9.84 -6.75 2.89
C ILE A 89 10.50 -7.97 2.27
N GLY A 90 9.68 -8.91 1.80
CA GLY A 90 10.06 -9.95 0.85
C GLY A 90 9.49 -9.63 -0.53
N ALA A 91 10.35 -9.25 -1.46
CA ALA A 91 9.99 -8.93 -2.84
C ALA A 91 10.37 -10.06 -3.82
N ASN A 92 9.64 -10.16 -4.92
CA ASN A 92 9.85 -11.16 -5.97
C ASN A 92 11.03 -10.81 -6.91
N CYS A 93 11.63 -9.63 -6.76
CA CYS A 93 12.76 -9.14 -7.55
C CYS A 93 13.77 -8.41 -6.66
N SER A 94 14.95 -8.08 -7.22
CA SER A 94 15.93 -7.23 -6.54
C SER A 94 15.39 -5.82 -6.32
N LEU A 95 15.94 -5.11 -5.34
CA LEU A 95 15.55 -3.74 -5.00
C LEU A 95 15.66 -2.79 -6.20
N GLU A 96 16.71 -2.93 -7.00
CA GLU A 96 16.96 -2.15 -8.22
C GLU A 96 15.85 -2.31 -9.27
N ASN A 97 15.19 -3.47 -9.28
CA ASN A 97 14.14 -3.79 -10.23
C ASN A 97 12.73 -3.70 -9.61
N LEU A 98 12.60 -3.30 -8.34
CA LEU A 98 11.32 -3.25 -7.65
C LEU A 98 10.34 -2.27 -8.31
N LEU A 99 10.86 -1.18 -8.87
CA LEU A 99 10.11 -0.17 -9.59
C LEU A 99 10.55 -0.15 -11.06
N LEU A 100 9.68 -0.61 -11.95
CA LEU A 100 9.88 -0.50 -13.39
C LEU A 100 9.38 0.87 -13.86
N LEU A 101 10.30 1.82 -13.96
CA LEU A 101 10.05 3.17 -14.43
C LEU A 101 10.82 3.35 -15.75
N SER A 102 10.12 3.56 -16.87
CA SER A 102 10.78 4.11 -18.06
C SER A 102 11.00 5.61 -17.82
N ASN A 103 12.05 6.20 -18.39
CA ASN A 103 12.36 7.63 -18.20
C ASN A 103 11.22 8.57 -18.63
N ASN A 104 10.34 8.12 -19.54
CA ASN A 104 9.12 8.86 -19.94
C ASN A 104 7.94 8.67 -18.96
N ASP A 105 7.98 7.60 -18.16
CA ASP A 105 6.93 7.25 -17.20
C ASP A 105 7.12 7.99 -15.88
N THR A 106 8.36 8.29 -15.46
CA THR A 106 8.61 8.99 -14.18
C THR A 106 7.91 10.35 -14.12
N SER A 107 8.00 11.12 -15.21
CA SER A 107 7.33 12.43 -15.31
C SER A 107 5.82 12.28 -15.33
N SER A 108 5.27 11.32 -16.07
CA SER A 108 3.83 11.10 -16.12
C SER A 108 3.27 10.51 -14.83
N ILE A 109 4.04 9.71 -14.10
CA ILE A 109 3.74 9.22 -12.75
C ILE A 109 3.70 10.39 -11.76
N GLU A 110 4.77 11.19 -11.67
CA GLU A 110 4.86 12.37 -10.80
C GLU A 110 3.72 13.36 -11.07
N LEU A 111 3.41 13.61 -12.35
CA LEU A 111 2.25 14.40 -12.73
C LEU A 111 0.93 13.74 -12.30
N GLN A 112 0.74 12.43 -12.48
CA GLN A 112 -0.47 11.73 -12.01
C GLN A 112 -0.57 11.60 -10.49
N PHE A 113 0.52 11.75 -9.74
CA PHE A 113 0.54 11.83 -8.29
C PHE A 113 0.17 13.24 -7.82
N ASN A 114 0.83 14.27 -8.36
CA ASN A 114 0.61 15.67 -7.98
C ASN A 114 -0.72 16.24 -8.49
N HIS A 115 -1.17 15.82 -9.67
CA HIS A 115 -2.37 16.38 -10.31
C HIS A 115 -3.66 15.76 -9.81
N ARG A 116 -3.63 14.58 -9.16
CA ARG A 116 -4.86 13.95 -8.66
C ARG A 116 -5.45 14.69 -7.47
N GLN A 117 -4.60 15.22 -6.59
CA GLN A 117 -5.04 16.05 -5.46
C GLN A 117 -5.69 17.36 -5.95
N LEU A 118 -5.17 17.94 -7.05
CA LEU A 118 -5.77 19.09 -7.71
C LEU A 118 -7.08 18.73 -8.47
N MET A 119 -7.15 17.55 -9.08
CA MET A 119 -8.32 17.08 -9.85
C MET A 119 -9.49 16.60 -8.97
N ASP A 120 -9.22 16.06 -7.79
CA ASP A 120 -10.23 15.72 -6.78
C ASP A 120 -10.90 16.98 -6.22
N ASP A 121 -10.13 18.06 -5.99
CA ASP A 121 -10.66 19.38 -5.61
C ASP A 121 -11.48 20.06 -6.73
N LEU A 122 -11.26 19.67 -8.00
CA LEU A 122 -11.94 20.21 -9.18
C LEU A 122 -13.13 19.38 -9.67
N LYS A 123 -13.49 18.25 -9.03
CA LYS A 123 -14.57 17.34 -9.45
C LYS A 123 -14.50 16.93 -10.94
N MET A 124 -13.31 16.57 -11.45
CA MET A 124 -13.23 16.01 -12.81
C MET A 124 -13.52 14.51 -12.78
N ASN A 125 -14.73 14.14 -13.20
CA ASN A 125 -15.19 12.76 -13.27
C ASN A 125 -14.35 11.98 -14.29
N MET A 126 -13.67 10.91 -13.86
CA MET A 126 -12.95 10.00 -14.76
C MET A 126 -13.97 9.10 -15.47
N VAL A 127 -14.72 9.65 -16.41
CA VAL A 127 -15.49 8.90 -17.40
C VAL A 127 -14.89 9.22 -18.76
N GLY A 128 -14.20 8.25 -19.35
CA GLY A 128 -13.74 8.36 -20.73
C GLY A 128 -12.41 7.69 -21.04
N PHE A 129 -12.26 6.40 -20.74
CA PHE A 129 -11.48 5.52 -21.61
C PHE A 129 -12.32 4.28 -21.87
N MET A 130 -13.35 4.49 -22.69
CA MET A 130 -14.00 3.43 -23.43
C MET A 130 -13.48 3.54 -24.87
N ILE A 131 -13.12 2.38 -25.37
CA ILE A 131 -12.42 2.07 -26.61
C ILE A 131 -13.17 2.62 -27.83
N GLU A 132 -12.46 3.28 -28.74
CA GLU A 132 -12.51 3.08 -30.20
C GLU A 132 -11.27 3.72 -30.86
#